data_AF-A0AAD7GFE2-F1
#
_entry.id   AF-A0AAD7GFE2-F1
#
_cell.length_a   1.000
_cell.length_b   1.000
_cell.length_c   1.000
_cell.angle_alpha   90.00
_cell.angle_beta   90.00
_cell.angle_gamma   90.00
#
_symmetry.space_group_name_H-M   'P 1'
#
loop_
_entity.id
_entity.type
_entity.pdbx_description
1 polymer ?
#
loop_
_entity_poly.entity_id
_entity_poly.type
_entity_poly.pdbx_seq_one_letter_code
_entity_poly.pdbx_strand_id
1 'polypeptide(L)' 'YQCALVHWFIPVGDAPDPDTGMWVVEPEYIGVHPSLQVISVDAIARGGHFIGVS' A
#
# COMPACT_ATOMS: atom_id res chain seq x y z
N TYR A 1 -17.72 10.65 -12.40
CA TYR A 1 -17.15 9.43 -11.83
C TYR A 1 -15.64 9.52 -11.96
N GLN A 2 -14.92 9.57 -10.83
CA GLN A 2 -13.46 9.65 -10.82
C GLN A 2 -12.89 8.31 -10.33
N CYS A 3 -11.86 7.84 -11.03
CA CYS A 3 -11.16 6.60 -10.69
C CYS A 3 -9.69 6.87 -10.45
N ALA A 4 -9.06 6.00 -9.67
CA ALA A 4 -7.62 5.93 -9.49
C ALA A 4 -7.12 4.52 -9.83
N LEU A 5 -5.96 4.43 -10.45
CA LEU A 5 -5.17 3.20 -10.52
C LEU A 5 -4.29 3.15 -9.27
N VAL A 6 -4.36 2.06 -8.52
CA VAL A 6 -3.59 1.86 -7.29
C VAL A 6 -2.67 0.65 -7.42
N HIS A 7 -1.52 0.75 -6.75
CA HIS A 7 -0.65 -0.39 -6.45
C HIS A 7 -0.97 -0.86 -5.03
N TRP A 8 -1.17 -2.16 -4.86
CA TRP A 8 -1.34 -2.75 -3.54
C TRP A 8 0.01 -2.98 -2.87
N PHE A 9 0.03 -2.81 -1.56
CA PHE A 9 1.19 -3.02 -0.70
C PHE A 9 0.76 -3.86 0.50
N ILE A 10 1.67 -4.70 0.98
CA ILE A 10 1.48 -5.51 2.18
C ILE A 10 2.48 -5.10 3.27
N PRO A 11 2.11 -5.22 4.56
CA PRO A 11 3.06 -5.07 5.65
C PRO A 11 4.20 -6.10 5.55
N VAL A 12 5.43 -5.68 5.78
CA VAL A 12 6.61 -6.58 5.82
C VAL A 12 6.64 -7.41 7.12
N GLY A 13 5.85 -7.04 8.13
CA GLY A 13 5.72 -7.78 9.39
C GLY A 13 4.42 -7.43 10.13
N ASP A 14 4.28 -7.92 11.35
CA ASP A 14 3.04 -7.83 12.13
C ASP A 14 2.97 -6.61 13.08
N ALA A 15 4.00 -5.77 13.09
CA ALA A 15 4.08 -4.61 13.96
C ALA A 15 4.75 -3.41 13.25
N PRO A 16 4.46 -2.16 13.70
CA PRO A 16 5.18 -0.98 13.23
C PRO A 16 6.68 -1.04 13.58
N ASP A 17 7.48 -0.36 12.78
CA ASP A 17 8.91 -0.15 13.03
C ASP A 17 9.13 0.51 14.41
N PRO A 18 10.00 -0.03 15.27
CA PRO A 18 10.14 0.43 16.65
C PRO A 18 10.76 1.83 16.78
N ASP A 19 11.53 2.27 15.80
CA ASP A 19 12.23 3.55 15.85
C ASP A 19 11.34 4.71 15.37
N THR A 20 10.53 4.46 14.35
CA THR A 20 9.67 5.47 13.71
C THR A 20 8.20 5.38 14.10
N GLY A 21 7.75 4.21 14.58
CA GLY A 21 6.34 3.90 14.81
C GLY A 21 5.50 3.78 13.52
N MET A 22 6.13 3.78 12.34
CA MET A 22 5.47 3.67 11.05
C MET A 22 5.42 2.22 10.57
N TRP A 23 4.44 1.90 9.73
CA TRP A 23 4.40 0.60 9.06
C TRP A 23 5.38 0.57 7.89
N VAL A 24 6.20 -0.49 7.84
CA VAL A 24 7.03 -0.84 6.69
C VAL A 24 6.20 -1.68 5.73
N VAL A 25 6.15 -1.27 4.47
CA VAL A 25 5.34 -1.93 3.44
C VAL A 25 6.18 -2.24 2.19
N GLU A 26 5.82 -3.32 1.52
CA GLU A 26 6.41 -3.74 0.24
C GLU A 26 5.32 -3.92 -0.82
N PRO A 27 5.63 -3.79 -2.12
CA PRO A 27 4.64 -3.99 -3.17
C PRO A 27 4.10 -5.43 -3.18
N GLU A 28 2.79 -5.58 -3.29
CA GLU A 28 2.18 -6.89 -3.49
C GLU A 28 2.34 -7.33 -4.95
N TYR A 29 2.67 -8.60 -5.18
CA TYR A 29 2.79 -9.20 -6.51
C TYR A 29 1.83 -10.37 -6.70
N ILE A 30 1.23 -10.44 -7.89
CA ILE A 30 0.48 -11.59 -8.38
C ILE A 30 1.36 -12.31 -9.41
N GLY A 31 2.13 -13.29 -8.92
CA GLY A 31 3.19 -13.92 -9.72
C GLY A 31 4.35 -12.95 -9.94
N VAL A 32 4.61 -12.61 -11.21
CA VAL A 32 5.68 -11.67 -11.59
C VAL A 32 5.18 -10.24 -11.84
N HIS A 33 3.88 -9.99 -11.71
CA HIS A 33 3.27 -8.70 -11.98
C HIS A 33 2.86 -8.00 -10.69
N PRO A 34 3.01 -6.67 -10.60
CA PRO A 34 2.51 -5.92 -9.45
C PRO A 34 0.98 -6.05 -9.36
N SER A 35 0.48 -6.15 -8.13
CA SER A 35 -0.95 -6.17 -7.83
C SER A 35 -1.52 -4.76 -8.05
N LEU A 36 -2.27 -4.61 -9.15
CA LEU A 36 -2.85 -3.34 -9.59
C LEU A 36 -4.37 -3.43 -9.59
N GLN A 37 -5.05 -2.35 -9.19
CA GLN A 37 -6.50 -2.26 -9.28
C GLN A 37 -6.97 -0.84 -9.62
N VAL A 38 -8.07 -0.75 -10.35
CA VAL A 38 -8.80 0.52 -10.52
C VAL A 38 -9.90 0.60 -9.48
N ILE A 39 -9.89 1.66 -8.68
CA ILE A 39 -10.89 1.91 -7.63
C ILE A 39 -11.61 3.25 -7.89
N SER A 40 -12.84 3.39 -7.36
CA SER A 40 -13.47 4.72 -7.25
C SER A 40 -12.69 5.56 -6.24
N VAL A 41 -12.49 6.85 -6.54
CA VAL A 41 -11.84 7.78 -5.60
C VAL A 41 -12.65 7.93 -4.30
N ASP A 42 -13.97 7.73 -4.37
CA ASP A 42 -14.85 7.77 -3.19
C ASP A 42 -14.57 6.62 -2.20
N ALA A 43 -13.86 5.57 -2.63
CA ALA A 43 -13.44 4.49 -1.74
C ALA A 43 -12.19 4.83 -0.90
N ILE A 44 -11.52 5.97 -1.16
CA ILE A 44 -10.34 6.39 -0.42
C ILE A 44 -10.77 7.07 0.88
N ALA A 45 -10.58 6.38 2.01
CA ALA A 45 -10.97 6.89 3.31
C ALA A 45 -10.08 8.04 3.80
N ARG A 46 -8.74 7.87 3.72
CA ARG A 46 -7.75 8.87 4.13
C ARG A 46 -6.36 8.53 3.60
N GLY A 47 -5.48 9.54 3.51
CA GLY A 47 -4.05 9.32 3.30
C GLY A 47 -3.35 8.82 4.58
N GLY A 48 -2.23 8.11 4.40
CA GLY A 48 -1.33 7.66 5.46
C GLY A 48 0.12 7.70 4.98
N HIS A 49 1.07 7.82 5.92
CA HIS A 49 2.50 7.75 5.63
C HIS A 49 3.04 6.37 6.01
N PHE A 50 3.84 5.81 5.11
CA PHE A 50 4.42 4.47 5.23
C PHE A 50 5.90 4.50 4.85
N ILE A 51 6.68 3.56 5.37
CA ILE A 51 8.06 3.34 4.92
C ILE A 51 8.02 2.32 3.79
N GLY A 52 8.48 2.72 2.60
CA GLY A 52 8.61 1.81 1.47
C GLY A 52 9.96 1.12 1.47
N VAL A 53 9.96 -0.18 1.19
CA VAL A 53 11.18 -0.95 0.87
C VAL A 53 11.08 -1.52 -0.54
N SER A 54 12.23 -1.76 -1.16
CA SER A 54 12.39 -2.20 -2.55
C SER A 54 13.38 -3.34 -2.66
#